data_AF-A0AAX3SFC1-F1
#
_entry.id   AF-A0AAX3SFC1-F1
#
_cell.length_a   1.000
_cell.length_b   1.000
_cell.length_c   1.000
_cell.angle_alpha   90.00
_cell.angle_beta   90.00
_cell.angle_gamma   90.00
#
_symmetry.space_group_name_H-M   'P 1'
#
loop_
_entity.id
_entity.type
_entity.pdbx_description
1 polymer ?
#
loop_
_entity_poly.entity_id
_entity_poly.type
_entity_poly.pdbx_seq_one_letter_code
_entity_poly.pdbx_strand_id
1 'polypeptide(L)'
;MKLDRVFRYENMPAIEAIWIDDEGMAKKCHIYANTQMAELRADLGPDAARYRALIAEVEATQEPPPPPEIPQSCTPAQGLVALYVLRGITEDALNSTIEAIQDDALRYTTRIGFARATEWRRGSPSILLMGELLSLSATDLDALFTHAVTVEV
;
A
#
# COMPACT_ATOMS: atom_id res chain seq x y z
N MET A 1 30.10 27.15 8.93
CA MET A 1 29.91 26.04 7.97
C MET A 1 29.33 26.64 6.70
N LYS A 2 29.99 26.41 5.57
CA LYS A 2 29.62 26.97 4.27
C LYS A 2 29.41 25.84 3.27
N LEU A 3 28.48 26.04 2.34
CA LEU A 3 28.31 25.13 1.22
C LEU A 3 29.54 25.21 0.32
N ASP A 4 30.16 24.06 0.06
CA ASP A 4 31.34 23.95 -0.81
C ASP A 4 30.96 23.46 -2.20
N ARG A 5 30.28 22.31 -2.26
CA ARG A 5 29.97 21.64 -3.52
C ARG A 5 28.58 21.01 -3.50
N VAL A 6 27.89 21.07 -4.63
CA VAL A 6 26.66 20.32 -4.92
C VAL A 6 26.77 19.75 -6.32
N PHE A 7 26.56 18.45 -6.47
CA PHE A 7 26.62 17.78 -7.77
C PHE A 7 25.68 16.58 -7.83
N ARG A 8 25.17 16.29 -9.03
CA ARG A 8 24.32 15.12 -9.30
C ARG A 8 25.21 13.95 -9.72
N TYR A 9 24.85 12.75 -9.29
CA TYR A 9 25.45 11.54 -9.81
C TYR A 9 24.90 11.20 -11.19
N GLU A 10 25.75 10.76 -12.11
CA GLU A 10 25.32 10.38 -13.46
C GLU A 10 24.64 9.01 -13.50
N ASN A 11 25.03 8.11 -12.60
CA ASN A 11 24.59 6.71 -12.55
C ASN A 11 23.49 6.43 -11.52
N MET A 12 23.06 7.44 -10.75
CA MET A 12 21.97 7.31 -9.79
C MET A 12 21.17 8.61 -9.69
N PRO A 13 19.85 8.54 -9.45
CA PRO A 13 19.01 9.71 -9.27
C PRO A 13 19.22 10.33 -7.89
N ALA A 14 20.39 10.92 -7.67
CA ALA A 14 20.77 11.52 -6.40
C ALA A 14 21.69 12.73 -6.57
N ILE A 15 21.69 13.58 -5.55
CA ILE A 15 22.55 14.76 -5.44
C ILE A 15 23.37 14.62 -4.16
N GLU A 16 24.67 14.86 -4.25
CA GLU A 16 25.52 15.05 -3.08
C GLU A 16 25.74 16.53 -2.82
N ALA A 17 25.65 16.92 -1.55
CA ALA A 17 26.04 18.24 -1.09
C ALA A 17 27.07 18.13 0.04
N ILE A 18 28.12 18.95 -0.06
CA ILE A 18 29.25 19.00 0.86
C ILE A 18 29.31 20.40 1.46
N TRP A 19 29.38 20.44 2.78
CA TRP A 19 29.62 21.65 3.56
C TRP A 19 30.91 21.51 4.34
N ILE A 20 31.71 22.57 4.31
CA ILE A 20 33.00 22.65 5.00
C ILE A 20 32.95 23.66 6.15
N ASP A 21 33.85 23.51 7.10
CA ASP A 21 34.11 24.53 8.13
C ASP A 21 35.03 25.65 7.60
N ASP A 22 35.46 26.52 8.51
CA ASP A 22 36.26 27.70 8.17
C ASP A 22 37.73 27.33 7.84
N GLU A 23 38.18 26.15 8.25
CA GLU A 23 39.49 25.57 7.91
C GLU A 23 39.46 24.79 6.57
N GLY A 24 38.27 24.64 5.98
CA GLY A 24 38.06 23.93 4.72
C GLY A 24 37.84 22.42 4.88
N MET A 25 37.66 21.94 6.11
CA MET A 25 37.42 20.53 6.39
C MET A 25 35.93 20.20 6.23
N ALA A 26 35.63 19.06 5.60
CA ALA A 26 34.26 18.60 5.41
C ALA A 26 33.58 18.36 6.76
N LYS A 27 32.55 19.16 7.04
CA LYS A 27 31.75 19.08 8.28
C LYS A 27 30.42 18.35 8.06
N LYS A 28 29.88 18.39 6.83
CA LYS A 28 28.72 17.60 6.41
C LYS A 28 28.91 17.17 4.96
N CYS A 29 28.70 15.89 4.69
CA CYS A 29 28.51 15.36 3.35
C CYS A 29 27.27 14.49 3.39
N HIS A 30 26.33 14.71 2.47
CA HIS A 30 25.09 13.95 2.42
C HIS A 30 24.67 13.73 0.96
N ILE A 31 24.30 12.49 0.66
CA ILE A 31 23.74 12.08 -0.63
C ILE A 31 22.22 11.98 -0.48
N TYR A 32 21.50 12.82 -1.19
CA TYR A 32 20.03 12.89 -1.17
C TYR A 32 19.50 12.13 -2.39
N ALA A 33 18.72 11.08 -2.15
CA ALA A 33 17.97 10.41 -3.20
C ALA A 33 16.87 11.33 -3.78
N ASN A 34 16.33 10.99 -4.94
CA ASN A 34 15.20 11.68 -5.57
C ASN A 34 13.97 11.86 -4.65
N THR A 35 13.75 10.98 -3.70
CA THR A 35 12.69 11.12 -2.68
C THR A 35 12.99 12.14 -1.58
N GLN A 36 14.24 12.61 -1.47
CA GLN A 36 14.73 13.52 -0.42
C GLN A 36 14.99 14.94 -0.94
N MET A 37 14.48 15.31 -2.11
CA MET A 37 14.69 16.65 -2.68
C MET A 37 14.14 17.78 -1.80
N ALA A 38 13.12 17.50 -0.99
CA ALA A 38 12.63 18.44 0.02
C ALA A 38 13.63 18.66 1.17
N GLU A 39 14.26 17.59 1.66
CA GLU A 39 15.30 17.65 2.69
C GLU A 39 16.53 18.41 2.18
N LEU A 40 16.97 18.12 0.95
CA LEU A 40 18.05 18.86 0.30
C LEU A 40 17.74 20.35 0.20
N ARG A 41 16.53 20.73 -0.20
CA ARG A 41 16.11 22.15 -0.27
C ARG A 41 16.17 22.81 1.11
N ALA A 42 15.75 22.12 2.16
CA ALA A 42 15.82 22.63 3.53
C ALA A 42 17.28 22.82 3.99
N ASP A 43 18.15 21.86 3.69
CA ASP A 43 19.57 21.90 4.06
C ASP A 43 20.38 22.93 3.27
N LEU A 44 20.03 23.17 2.00
CA LEU A 44 20.63 24.23 1.18
C LEU A 44 20.13 25.62 1.57
N GLY A 45 18.92 25.74 2.12
CA GLY A 45 18.33 27.02 2.51
C GLY A 45 18.32 28.03 1.35
N PRO A 46 18.87 29.25 1.54
CA PRO A 46 18.92 30.26 0.48
C PRO A 46 19.66 29.81 -0.80
N ASP A 47 20.65 28.92 -0.68
CA ASP A 47 21.43 28.43 -1.81
C ASP A 47 20.61 27.48 -2.72
N ALA A 48 19.47 26.96 -2.25
CA ALA A 48 18.62 26.05 -3.01
C ALA A 48 18.19 26.65 -4.37
N ALA A 49 17.99 27.97 -4.43
CA ALA A 49 17.62 28.67 -5.66
C ALA A 49 18.66 28.51 -6.77
N ARG A 50 19.95 28.41 -6.42
CA ARG A 50 21.05 28.21 -7.36
C ARG A 50 21.04 26.81 -7.99
N TYR A 51 20.51 25.81 -7.27
CA TYR A 51 20.50 24.39 -7.68
C TYR A 51 19.13 23.89 -8.12
N ARG A 52 18.16 24.80 -8.32
CA ARG A 52 16.77 24.43 -8.66
C ARG A 52 16.67 23.47 -9.85
N ALA A 53 17.48 23.68 -10.89
CA ALA A 53 17.42 22.86 -12.11
C ALA A 53 17.90 21.43 -11.82
N LEU A 54 19.01 21.30 -11.10
CA LEU A 54 19.57 20.03 -10.67
C LEU A 54 18.58 19.24 -9.80
N ILE A 55 17.97 19.94 -8.83
CA ILE A 55 16.96 19.36 -7.94
C ILE A 55 15.75 18.89 -8.76
N ALA A 56 15.25 19.71 -9.69
CA ALA A 56 14.10 19.36 -10.52
C ALA A 56 14.38 18.16 -11.45
N GLU A 57 15.59 18.07 -12.01
CA GLU A 57 16.00 16.92 -12.84
C GLU A 57 15.98 15.61 -12.05
N VAL A 58 16.46 15.62 -10.81
CA VAL A 58 16.48 14.43 -9.95
C VAL A 58 15.09 14.11 -9.40
N GLU A 59 14.30 15.12 -9.04
CA GLU A 59 12.90 14.94 -8.60
C GLU A 59 12.03 14.35 -9.72
N ALA A 60 12.27 14.73 -10.97
CA ALA A 60 11.54 14.21 -12.12
C ALA A 60 11.78 12.71 -12.38
N THR A 61 12.81 12.10 -11.78
CA THR A 61 13.03 10.65 -11.85
C THR A 61 12.31 9.89 -10.73
N GLN A 62 11.55 10.56 -9.87
CA GLN A 62 10.76 9.91 -8.84
C GLN A 62 9.67 9.07 -9.51
N GLU A 63 9.72 7.76 -9.29
CA GLU A 63 8.65 6.88 -9.68
C GLU A 63 7.43 7.11 -8.77
N PRO A 64 6.20 7.01 -9.32
CA PRO A 64 5.00 7.01 -8.49
C PRO A 64 5.14 5.94 -7.41
N PRO A 65 4.68 6.19 -6.17
CA PRO A 65 4.65 5.15 -5.16
C PRO A 65 3.86 3.94 -5.69
N PRO A 66 4.29 2.70 -5.39
CA PRO A 66 3.53 1.53 -5.79
C PRO A 66 2.10 1.63 -5.23
N PRO A 67 1.08 1.11 -5.95
CA PRO A 67 -0.26 1.03 -5.42
C PRO A 67 -0.24 0.31 -4.05
N PRO A 68 -1.09 0.73 -3.09
CA PRO A 68 -1.17 0.04 -1.81
C PRO A 68 -1.50 -1.44 -2.03
N GLU A 69 -0.80 -2.31 -1.30
CA GLU A 69 -1.06 -3.74 -1.38
C GLU A 69 -2.43 -4.06 -0.79
N ILE A 70 -3.29 -4.70 -1.58
CA ILE A 70 -4.59 -5.19 -1.10
C ILE A 70 -4.32 -6.43 -0.23
N PRO A 71 -4.85 -6.50 1.01
CA PRO A 71 -4.67 -7.67 1.85
C PRO A 71 -5.20 -8.94 1.17
N GLN A 72 -4.42 -10.01 1.24
CA GLN A 72 -4.76 -11.28 0.59
C GLN A 72 -5.49 -12.25 1.52
N SER A 73 -5.52 -11.98 2.82
CA SER A 73 -6.26 -12.76 3.79
C SER A 73 -6.80 -11.93 4.95
N CYS A 74 -7.84 -12.46 5.60
CA CYS A 74 -8.40 -11.97 6.85
C CYS A 74 -8.96 -13.16 7.66
N THR A 75 -9.24 -12.95 8.94
CA THR A 75 -9.98 -13.96 9.71
C THR A 75 -11.47 -13.94 9.32
N PRO A 76 -12.21 -15.05 9.49
CA PRO A 76 -13.65 -15.07 9.22
C PRO A 76 -14.43 -14.00 9.98
N ALA A 77 -14.09 -13.75 11.26
CA ALA A 77 -14.74 -12.73 12.07
C ALA A 77 -14.54 -11.32 11.48
N GLN A 78 -13.30 -11.00 11.07
CA GLN A 78 -13.00 -9.74 10.39
C GLN A 78 -13.75 -9.60 9.06
N GLY A 79 -13.79 -10.67 8.26
CA GLY A 79 -14.48 -10.69 6.97
C GLY A 79 -16.00 -10.52 7.10
N LEU A 80 -16.61 -11.18 8.09
CA LEU A 80 -18.06 -11.05 8.39
C LEU A 80 -18.41 -9.64 8.86
N VAL A 81 -17.61 -9.04 9.74
CA VAL A 81 -17.81 -7.65 10.16
C VAL A 81 -17.65 -6.70 8.96
N ALA A 82 -16.65 -6.90 8.10
CA ALA A 82 -16.46 -6.07 6.91
C ALA A 82 -17.61 -6.18 5.92
N LEU A 83 -18.14 -7.39 5.67
CA LEU A 83 -19.34 -7.61 4.86
C LEU A 83 -20.55 -6.85 5.40
N TYR A 84 -20.74 -6.89 6.71
CA TYR A 84 -21.83 -6.17 7.36
C TYR A 84 -21.65 -4.66 7.26
N VAL A 85 -20.47 -4.13 7.58
CA VAL A 85 -20.20 -2.68 7.57
C VAL A 85 -20.29 -2.08 6.17
N LEU A 86 -19.72 -2.76 5.16
CA LEU A 86 -19.64 -2.21 3.81
C LEU A 86 -20.90 -2.45 2.97
N ARG A 87 -21.61 -3.56 3.21
CA ARG A 87 -22.72 -4.01 2.34
C ARG A 87 -24.00 -4.33 3.08
N GLY A 88 -24.02 -4.27 4.41
CA GLY A 88 -25.17 -4.66 5.23
C GLY A 88 -25.47 -6.17 5.18
N ILE A 89 -24.54 -6.99 4.70
CA ILE A 89 -24.73 -8.44 4.56
C ILE A 89 -24.42 -9.08 5.91
N THR A 90 -25.42 -9.74 6.50
CA THR A 90 -25.27 -10.47 7.77
C THR A 90 -24.73 -11.88 7.52
N GLU A 91 -24.25 -12.53 8.58
CA GLU A 91 -23.85 -13.94 8.53
C GLU A 91 -25.04 -14.84 8.12
N ASP A 92 -26.25 -14.56 8.60
CA ASP A 92 -27.46 -15.30 8.20
C ASP A 92 -27.77 -15.16 6.69
N ALA A 93 -27.59 -13.96 6.13
CA ALA A 93 -27.76 -13.74 4.70
C ALA A 93 -26.70 -14.52 3.90
N LEU A 94 -25.45 -14.51 4.36
CA LEU A 94 -24.37 -15.30 3.77
C LEU A 94 -24.68 -16.81 3.80
N ASN A 95 -25.11 -17.33 4.95
CA ASN A 95 -25.51 -18.72 5.09
C ASN A 95 -26.72 -19.07 4.20
N SER A 96 -27.70 -18.18 4.08
CA SER A 96 -28.85 -18.37 3.19
C SER A 96 -28.43 -18.43 1.71
N THR A 97 -27.47 -17.60 1.31
CA THR A 97 -26.89 -17.63 -0.04
C THR A 97 -26.18 -18.96 -0.30
N ILE A 98 -25.43 -19.50 0.68
CA ILE A 98 -24.80 -20.81 0.57
C ILE A 98 -25.87 -21.90 0.41
N GLU A 99 -26.94 -21.87 1.21
CA GLU A 99 -28.01 -22.88 1.13
C GLU A 99 -28.78 -22.85 -0.21
N ALA A 100 -28.80 -21.70 -0.90
CA ALA A 100 -29.42 -21.55 -2.22
C ALA A 100 -28.61 -22.18 -3.38
N ILE A 101 -27.36 -22.61 -3.14
CA ILE A 101 -26.51 -23.25 -4.15
C ILE A 101 -27.13 -24.59 -4.58
N GLN A 102 -27.42 -24.76 -5.87
CA GLN A 102 -28.11 -25.93 -6.42
C GLN A 102 -27.25 -27.19 -6.45
N ASP A 103 -25.95 -27.05 -6.73
CA ASP A 103 -25.00 -28.17 -6.70
C ASP A 103 -24.70 -28.57 -5.24
N ASP A 104 -25.12 -29.78 -4.86
CA ASP A 104 -24.97 -30.31 -3.50
C ASP A 104 -23.52 -30.38 -3.03
N ALA A 105 -22.59 -30.78 -3.91
CA ALA A 105 -21.18 -30.91 -3.58
C ALA A 105 -20.55 -29.52 -3.41
N LEU A 106 -20.90 -28.58 -4.27
CA LEU A 106 -20.45 -27.19 -4.17
C LEU A 106 -21.02 -26.52 -2.92
N ARG A 107 -22.31 -26.70 -2.63
CA ARG A 107 -22.98 -26.20 -1.43
C ARG A 107 -22.27 -26.69 -0.17
N TYR A 108 -22.04 -28.00 -0.07
CA TYR A 108 -21.37 -28.59 1.08
C TYR A 108 -19.94 -28.07 1.23
N THR A 109 -19.18 -27.99 0.14
CA THR A 109 -17.79 -27.52 0.15
C THR A 109 -17.69 -26.06 0.57
N THR A 110 -18.53 -25.19 0.02
CA THR A 110 -18.59 -23.77 0.39
C THR A 110 -18.99 -23.58 1.84
N ARG A 111 -20.00 -24.33 2.32
CA ARG A 111 -20.42 -24.28 3.72
C ARG A 111 -19.28 -24.66 4.68
N ILE A 112 -18.55 -25.74 4.40
CA ILE A 112 -17.39 -26.13 5.21
C ILE A 112 -16.28 -25.10 5.11
N GLY A 113 -16.02 -24.57 3.91
CA GLY A 113 -15.04 -23.52 3.66
C GLY A 113 -15.29 -22.27 4.51
N PHE A 114 -16.53 -21.81 4.63
CA PHE A 114 -16.86 -20.65 5.45
C PHE A 114 -16.93 -20.97 6.95
N ALA A 115 -17.52 -22.11 7.33
CA ALA A 115 -17.75 -22.45 8.74
C ALA A 115 -16.50 -22.98 9.47
N ARG A 116 -15.51 -23.53 8.74
CA ARG A 116 -14.33 -24.17 9.33
C ARG A 116 -13.00 -23.51 8.95
N ALA A 117 -12.99 -22.57 8.00
CA ALA A 117 -11.77 -21.82 7.72
C ALA A 117 -11.37 -21.00 8.94
N THR A 118 -10.09 -21.02 9.27
CA THR A 118 -9.47 -20.10 10.23
C THR A 118 -8.99 -18.82 9.54
N GLU A 119 -8.89 -18.84 8.21
CA GLU A 119 -8.41 -17.77 7.36
C GLU A 119 -9.23 -17.75 6.08
N TRP A 120 -9.79 -16.59 5.72
CA TRP A 120 -10.34 -16.34 4.40
C TRP A 120 -9.25 -15.80 3.50
N ARG A 121 -9.05 -16.44 2.35
CA ARG A 121 -8.11 -15.99 1.32
C ARG A 121 -8.86 -15.38 0.17
N ARG A 122 -8.48 -14.17 -0.24
CA ARG A 122 -9.12 -13.42 -1.33
C ARG A 122 -9.26 -14.23 -2.61
N GLY A 123 -8.23 -15.01 -2.96
CA GLY A 123 -8.22 -15.88 -4.14
C GLY A 123 -8.78 -17.29 -3.93
N SER A 124 -9.38 -17.61 -2.78
CA SER A 124 -9.94 -18.95 -2.57
C SER A 124 -11.21 -19.17 -3.39
N PRO A 125 -11.46 -20.40 -3.90
CA PRO A 125 -12.67 -20.69 -4.69
C PRO A 125 -13.97 -20.34 -3.97
N SER A 126 -14.05 -20.58 -2.64
CA SER A 126 -15.23 -20.25 -1.85
C SER A 126 -15.47 -18.75 -1.74
N ILE A 127 -14.42 -17.93 -1.56
CA ILE A 127 -14.54 -16.47 -1.49
C ILE A 127 -14.92 -15.89 -2.85
N LEU A 128 -14.31 -16.36 -3.94
CA LEU A 128 -14.65 -15.92 -5.29
C LEU A 128 -16.10 -16.26 -5.64
N LEU A 129 -16.53 -17.50 -5.38
CA LEU A 129 -17.91 -17.94 -5.59
C LEU A 129 -18.88 -17.10 -4.76
N MET A 130 -18.59 -16.85 -3.49
CA MET A 130 -19.48 -16.01 -2.67
C MET A 130 -19.48 -14.55 -3.13
N GLY A 131 -18.36 -14.04 -3.64
CA GLY A 131 -18.32 -12.75 -4.31
C GLY A 131 -19.30 -12.68 -5.48
N GLU A 132 -19.32 -13.70 -6.34
CA GLU A 132 -20.27 -13.79 -7.45
C GLU A 132 -21.72 -13.88 -6.97
N LEU A 133 -22.02 -14.79 -6.02
CA LEU A 133 -23.37 -15.02 -5.51
C LEU A 133 -23.94 -13.79 -4.77
N LEU A 134 -23.09 -13.02 -4.10
CA LEU A 134 -23.46 -11.78 -3.41
C LEU A 134 -23.35 -10.53 -4.31
N SER A 135 -23.03 -10.70 -5.59
CA SER A 135 -22.84 -9.61 -6.55
C SER A 135 -21.82 -8.56 -6.05
N LEU A 136 -20.70 -9.04 -5.51
CA LEU A 136 -19.53 -8.25 -5.15
C LEU A 136 -18.60 -8.14 -6.37
N SER A 137 -18.34 -6.92 -6.82
CA SER A 137 -17.33 -6.66 -7.85
C SER A 137 -15.92 -6.92 -7.32
N ALA A 138 -14.92 -6.96 -8.20
CA ALA A 138 -13.51 -7.06 -7.79
C ALA A 138 -13.11 -5.91 -6.85
N THR A 139 -13.60 -4.69 -7.12
CA THR A 139 -13.38 -3.52 -6.25
C THR A 139 -14.06 -3.67 -4.89
N ASP A 140 -15.23 -4.30 -4.83
CA ASP A 140 -15.90 -4.59 -3.56
C ASP A 140 -15.11 -5.61 -2.73
N LEU A 141 -14.56 -6.65 -3.37
CA LEU A 141 -13.68 -7.59 -2.69
C LEU A 141 -12.40 -6.90 -2.19
N ASP A 142 -11.82 -5.99 -2.95
CA ASP A 142 -10.65 -5.21 -2.52
C ASP A 142 -10.97 -4.36 -1.29
N ALA A 143 -12.10 -3.65 -1.32
CA ALA A 143 -12.57 -2.85 -0.20
C ALA A 143 -12.86 -3.72 1.04
N LEU A 144 -13.46 -4.90 0.84
CA LEU A 144 -13.75 -5.86 1.91
C LEU A 144 -12.47 -6.31 2.61
N PHE A 145 -11.47 -6.79 1.87
CA PHE A 145 -10.23 -7.27 2.48
C PHE A 145 -9.40 -6.13 3.09
N THR A 146 -9.41 -4.94 2.46
CA THR A 146 -8.76 -3.73 2.99
C THR A 146 -9.38 -3.30 4.31
N HIS A 147 -10.71 -3.35 4.43
CA HIS A 147 -11.40 -3.01 5.67
C HIS A 147 -11.29 -4.11 6.73
N ALA A 148 -11.39 -5.38 6.33
CA ALA A 148 -11.39 -6.51 7.25
C ALA A 148 -10.13 -6.54 8.14
N VAL A 149 -8.95 -6.28 7.59
CA VAL A 149 -7.69 -6.32 8.38
C VAL A 149 -7.57 -5.19 9.40
N THR A 150 -8.40 -4.15 9.32
CA THR A 150 -8.45 -3.06 10.31
C THR A 150 -9.46 -3.32 11.42
N VAL A 151 -10.29 -4.36 11.28
CA VAL A 151 -11.29 -4.70 12.30
C VAL A 151 -10.62 -5.45 13.46
N GLU A 152 -10.86 -4.96 14.67
CA GLU A 152 -10.50 -5.62 15.92
C GLU A 152 -11.69 -6.48 16.40
N VAL A 153 -11.47 -7.80 16.52
CA VAL A 153 -12.46 -8.81 16.95
C VAL A 153 -11.86 -9.81 17.93
#